data_AF-A0A6P1DBA5-F1
#
_entry.id   AF-A0A6P1DBA5-F1
#
_cell.length_a   1.000
_cell.length_b   1.000
_cell.length_c   1.000
_cell.angle_alpha   90.00
_cell.angle_beta   90.00
_cell.angle_gamma   90.00
#
_symmetry.space_group_name_H-M   'P 1'
#
loop_
_entity.id
_entity.type
_entity.pdbx_description
1 polymer ?
#
loop_
_entity_poly.entity_id
_entity_poly.type
_entity_poly.pdbx_seq_one_letter_code
_entity_poly.pdbx_strand_id
1 'polypeptide(L)'
;MAARHGLEIIGFDAAGIDPHTVREIAAAVDDMLERYPIALYGIEVTDPSGNVPPRTVRSTSPSMPGAATVWLVLDGSALATSNHPPGTASTRKWLRKRRSADRPVYTAVVREYGAALDAAGSFRARQEAQRLLITESLRGSKDLAFSPLNPALALVDAFTAVALHGEHAGKPAEALHDILVKMSRPESTDVPA
;
A
#
# COMPACT_ATOMS: atom_id res chain seq x y z
N MET A 1 11.17 12.86 -4.47
CA MET A 1 10.47 11.59 -4.26
C MET A 1 11.32 10.41 -4.67
N ALA A 2 11.29 9.95 -5.92
CA ALA A 2 12.12 8.83 -6.34
C ALA A 2 13.62 9.04 -6.12
N ALA A 3 14.18 10.18 -6.56
CA ALA A 3 15.58 10.51 -6.28
C ALA A 3 15.90 10.74 -4.78
N ARG A 4 14.88 11.08 -3.97
CA ARG A 4 15.04 11.28 -2.52
C ARG A 4 15.10 9.95 -1.77
N HIS A 5 14.36 8.95 -2.25
CA HIS A 5 14.19 7.65 -1.62
C HIS A 5 14.88 6.50 -2.41
N GLY A 6 15.62 6.82 -3.48
CA GLY A 6 16.30 5.84 -4.32
C GLY A 6 15.39 4.89 -5.11
N LEU A 7 14.14 5.30 -5.39
CA LEU A 7 13.15 4.42 -6.03
C LEU A 7 13.31 4.38 -7.54
N GLU A 8 13.27 3.17 -8.11
CA GLU A 8 13.12 2.97 -9.54
C GLU A 8 11.66 3.19 -9.96
N ILE A 9 11.41 3.95 -11.04
CA ILE A 9 10.07 4.20 -11.57
C ILE A 9 9.94 3.52 -12.93
N ILE A 10 8.93 2.67 -13.10
CA ILE A 10 8.64 1.97 -14.36
C ILE A 10 7.17 2.18 -14.74
N GLY A 11 6.90 2.40 -16.03
CA GLY A 11 5.54 2.33 -16.60
C GLY A 11 4.71 3.61 -16.60
N PHE A 12 5.18 4.70 -15.97
CA PHE A 12 4.45 5.97 -15.94
C PHE A 12 4.24 6.60 -17.32
N ASP A 13 5.27 6.58 -18.19
CA ASP A 13 5.18 7.16 -19.54
C ASP A 13 4.28 6.33 -20.48
N ALA A 14 4.22 5.02 -20.27
CA ALA A 14 3.41 4.10 -21.08
C ALA A 14 1.92 4.15 -20.72
N ALA A 15 1.60 4.38 -19.45
CA ALA A 15 0.23 4.39 -18.95
C ALA A 15 -0.56 5.68 -19.27
N GLY A 16 0.05 6.67 -19.94
CA GLY A 16 -0.64 7.91 -20.35
C GLY A 16 -1.18 8.74 -19.18
N ILE A 17 -0.55 8.65 -18.01
CA ILE A 17 -1.03 9.29 -16.77
C ILE A 17 -0.76 10.81 -16.81
N ASP A 18 -1.78 11.60 -16.44
CA ASP A 18 -1.64 13.05 -16.34
C ASP A 18 -0.56 13.47 -15.32
N PRO A 19 0.28 14.48 -15.60
CA PRO A 19 1.33 14.94 -14.69
C PRO A 19 0.83 15.36 -13.30
N HIS A 20 -0.45 15.75 -13.15
CA HIS A 20 -1.06 16.01 -11.84
C HIS A 20 -1.20 14.72 -11.03
N THR A 21 -1.76 13.66 -11.62
CA THR A 21 -1.91 12.34 -11.00
C THR A 21 -0.55 11.75 -10.60
N VAL A 22 0.50 11.94 -11.41
CA VAL A 22 1.87 11.53 -11.04
C VAL A 22 2.35 12.24 -9.77
N ARG A 23 2.08 13.54 -9.63
CA ARG A 23 2.43 14.29 -8.41
C ARG A 23 1.60 13.84 -7.21
N GLU A 24 0.34 13.50 -7.40
CA GLU A 24 -0.51 12.95 -6.33
C GLU A 24 -0.01 11.59 -5.85
N ILE A 25 0.35 10.69 -6.77
CA ILE A 25 0.96 9.39 -6.45
C ILE A 25 2.26 9.61 -5.67
N ALA A 26 3.14 10.47 -6.18
CA ALA A 26 4.40 10.77 -5.53
C ALA A 26 4.21 11.34 -4.11
N ALA A 27 3.26 12.23 -3.89
CA ALA A 27 2.95 12.77 -2.57
C ALA A 27 2.34 11.72 -1.62
N ALA A 28 1.47 10.85 -2.14
CA ALA A 28 0.86 9.77 -1.37
C ALA A 28 1.91 8.74 -0.91
N VAL A 29 2.82 8.35 -1.81
CA VAL A 29 3.92 7.44 -1.47
C VAL A 29 4.87 8.09 -0.46
N ASP A 30 5.12 9.39 -0.56
CA ASP A 30 5.93 10.11 0.43
C ASP A 30 5.36 10.03 1.83
N ASP A 31 4.08 10.35 1.96
CA ASP A 31 3.36 10.32 3.22
C ASP A 31 3.35 8.90 3.81
N MET A 32 3.23 7.87 2.97
CA MET A 32 3.28 6.48 3.43
C MET A 32 4.68 6.05 3.87
N LEU A 33 5.74 6.44 3.15
CA LEU A 33 7.12 6.15 3.55
C LEU A 33 7.51 6.89 4.84
N GLU A 34 7.01 8.12 5.04
CA GLU A 34 7.22 8.89 6.27
C GLU A 34 6.53 8.26 7.49
N ARG A 35 5.34 7.66 7.30
CA ARG A 35 4.58 7.00 8.39
C ARG A 35 4.99 5.56 8.64
N TYR A 36 5.30 4.82 7.58
CA TYR A 36 5.56 3.38 7.60
C TYR A 36 6.84 3.06 6.82
N PRO A 37 8.03 3.31 7.40
CA PRO A 37 9.29 3.14 6.69
C PRO A 37 9.53 1.66 6.31
N ILE A 38 9.73 1.41 5.03
CA ILE A 38 10.09 0.09 4.46
C ILE A 38 11.18 0.23 3.40
N ALA A 39 11.91 -0.86 3.14
CA ALA A 39 12.88 -0.95 2.04
C ALA A 39 12.17 -1.17 0.70
N LEU A 40 11.45 -0.15 0.23
CA LEU A 40 10.84 -0.16 -1.09
C LEU A 40 11.92 0.04 -2.17
N TYR A 41 11.91 -0.79 -3.20
CA TYR A 41 12.88 -0.72 -4.30
C TYR A 41 12.39 0.16 -5.45
N GLY A 42 11.09 0.13 -5.75
CA GLY A 42 10.55 0.90 -6.86
C GLY A 42 9.03 0.93 -6.92
N ILE A 43 8.53 1.74 -7.85
CA ILE A 43 7.11 1.88 -8.17
C ILE A 43 6.93 1.47 -9.64
N GLU A 44 6.02 0.53 -9.87
CA GLU A 44 5.58 0.11 -11.19
C GLU A 44 4.13 0.54 -11.39
N VAL A 45 3.84 1.18 -12.51
CA VAL A 45 2.47 1.42 -12.96
C VAL A 45 2.19 0.46 -14.10
N THR A 46 1.25 -0.45 -13.89
CA THR A 46 0.81 -1.40 -14.90
C THR A 46 -0.01 -0.66 -15.95
N ASP A 47 0.36 -0.83 -17.21
CA ASP A 47 -0.46 -0.42 -18.35
C ASP A 47 -1.62 -1.41 -18.52
N PRO A 48 -2.90 -0.97 -18.47
CA PRO A 48 -4.05 -1.84 -18.69
C PRO A 48 -4.11 -2.45 -20.10
N SER A 49 -3.35 -1.90 -21.06
CA SER A 49 -3.24 -2.41 -22.43
C SER A 49 -1.96 -3.22 -22.69
N GLY A 50 -1.07 -3.30 -21.71
CA GLY A 50 0.24 -3.91 -21.84
C GLY A 50 0.18 -5.45 -21.83
N ASN A 51 0.91 -6.08 -22.75
CA ASN A 51 1.06 -7.54 -22.83
C ASN A 51 2.19 -8.09 -21.91
N VAL A 52 2.74 -7.23 -21.04
CA VAL A 52 3.80 -7.60 -20.11
C VAL A 52 3.15 -8.04 -18.79
N PRO A 53 3.45 -9.23 -18.27
CA PRO A 53 2.92 -9.65 -16.99
C PRO A 53 3.37 -8.67 -15.90
N PRO A 54 2.45 -8.20 -15.03
CA PRO A 54 2.78 -7.25 -13.99
C PRO A 54 3.84 -7.86 -13.06
N ARG A 55 4.81 -7.04 -12.67
CA ARG A 55 5.82 -7.47 -11.71
C ARG A 55 5.13 -7.76 -10.37
N THR A 56 5.51 -8.83 -9.68
CA THR A 56 4.88 -9.16 -8.40
C THR A 56 5.38 -8.24 -7.30
N VAL A 57 4.51 -7.88 -6.35
CA VAL A 57 4.81 -7.00 -5.19
C VAL A 57 6.11 -7.39 -4.47
N ARG A 58 6.41 -8.69 -4.42
CA ARG A 58 7.74 -9.20 -4.09
C ARG A 58 8.35 -9.79 -5.37
N SER A 59 9.46 -9.23 -5.83
CA SER A 59 10.15 -9.70 -7.03
C SER A 59 11.64 -9.89 -6.77
N THR A 60 12.22 -10.92 -7.40
CA THR A 60 13.67 -11.08 -7.48
C THR A 60 14.18 -10.25 -8.64
N SER A 61 15.02 -9.25 -8.37
CA SER A 61 15.63 -8.48 -9.44
C SER A 61 16.58 -9.38 -10.24
N PRO A 62 16.46 -9.46 -11.58
CA PRO A 62 17.39 -10.23 -12.40
C PRO A 62 18.81 -9.64 -12.38
N SER A 63 18.94 -8.34 -12.10
CA SER A 63 20.23 -7.65 -11.94
C SER A 63 20.87 -7.88 -10.56
N MET A 64 20.11 -8.34 -9.56
CA MET A 64 20.59 -8.67 -8.21
C MET A 64 20.00 -10.01 -7.76
N PRO A 65 20.50 -11.14 -8.28
CA PRO A 65 19.98 -12.46 -7.94
C PRO A 65 20.15 -12.73 -6.44
N GLY A 66 19.03 -12.87 -5.72
CA GLY A 66 18.98 -13.20 -4.29
C GLY A 66 18.40 -12.11 -3.38
N ALA A 67 18.28 -10.86 -3.85
CA ALA A 67 17.60 -9.81 -3.09
C ALA A 67 16.11 -9.79 -3.46
N ALA A 68 15.25 -10.18 -2.51
CA ALA A 68 13.81 -9.97 -2.66
C ALA A 68 13.52 -8.46 -2.56
N THR A 69 13.24 -7.84 -3.70
CA THR A 69 12.91 -6.41 -3.80
C THR A 69 11.41 -6.21 -3.67
N VAL A 70 10.99 -5.26 -2.83
CA VAL A 70 9.59 -4.89 -2.65
C VAL A 70 9.24 -3.79 -3.65
N TRP A 71 8.22 -4.04 -4.48
CA TRP A 71 7.72 -3.11 -5.48
C TRP A 71 6.31 -2.65 -5.11
N LEU A 72 6.03 -1.37 -5.32
CA LEU A 72 4.67 -0.84 -5.28
C LEU A 72 4.10 -0.95 -6.69
N VAL A 73 3.11 -1.81 -6.89
CA VAL A 73 2.52 -2.07 -8.21
C VAL A 73 1.15 -1.41 -8.27
N LEU A 74 1.02 -0.36 -9.04
CA LEU A 74 -0.21 0.41 -9.19
C LEU A 74 -0.91 0.02 -10.49
N ASP A 75 -2.22 -0.21 -10.43
CA ASP A 75 -3.04 -0.43 -11.62
C ASP A 75 -3.35 0.90 -12.31
N GLY A 76 -2.84 1.10 -13.53
CA GLY A 76 -3.07 2.30 -14.32
C GLY A 76 -4.56 2.57 -14.62
N SER A 77 -5.39 1.52 -14.69
CA SER A 77 -6.84 1.69 -14.91
C SER A 77 -7.55 2.29 -13.69
N ALA A 78 -7.12 1.93 -12.47
CA ALA A 78 -7.63 2.50 -11.24
C ALA A 78 -7.26 4.00 -11.11
N LEU A 79 -6.12 4.39 -11.68
CA LEU A 79 -5.63 5.77 -11.69
C LEU A 79 -6.34 6.63 -12.75
N ALA A 80 -6.65 6.05 -13.92
CA ALA A 80 -7.26 6.74 -15.06
C ALA A 80 -8.73 7.17 -14.83
N THR A 81 -9.45 6.54 -13.90
CA THR A 81 -10.85 6.92 -13.59
C THR A 81 -10.97 8.26 -12.84
N SER A 82 -9.85 8.86 -12.44
CA SER A 82 -9.77 10.14 -11.72
C SER A 82 -9.81 11.34 -12.67
N ASN A 83 -10.87 11.48 -13.47
CA ASN A 83 -11.07 12.65 -14.33
C ASN A 83 -11.41 13.89 -13.48
N HIS A 84 -10.40 14.57 -12.96
CA HIS A 84 -10.55 15.92 -12.40
C HIS A 84 -10.48 16.95 -13.54
N PRO A 85 -11.35 17.98 -13.58
CA PRO A 85 -11.25 19.03 -14.58
C PRO A 85 -9.95 19.84 -14.39
N PRO A 86 -9.27 20.25 -15.48
CA PRO A 86 -8.01 20.96 -15.40
C PRO A 86 -8.25 22.39 -14.90
N GLY A 87 -7.77 22.76 -13.70
CA GLY A 87 -7.86 24.17 -13.31
C GLY A 87 -7.70 24.60 -11.85
N THR A 88 -7.16 23.80 -10.92
CA THR A 88 -6.89 24.33 -9.57
C THR A 88 -5.42 24.30 -9.20
N ALA A 89 -4.80 25.48 -9.24
CA ALA A 89 -3.44 25.74 -8.80
C ALA A 89 -3.28 25.37 -7.31
N SER A 90 -2.55 24.29 -7.05
CA SER A 90 -2.34 23.73 -5.72
C SER A 90 -1.31 24.54 -4.94
N THR A 91 -1.76 25.25 -3.91
CA THR A 91 -0.90 25.84 -2.88
C THR A 91 -0.84 24.93 -1.67
N ARG A 92 0.31 24.95 -0.97
CA ARG A 92 0.69 24.20 0.25
C ARG A 92 -0.32 24.14 1.41
N LYS A 93 -1.51 24.76 1.30
CA LYS A 93 -2.63 24.69 2.25
C LYS A 93 -3.43 23.38 2.20
N TRP A 94 -3.31 22.57 1.14
CA TRP A 94 -4.07 21.32 0.96
C TRP A 94 -3.62 20.16 1.85
N LEU A 95 -2.44 20.24 2.48
CA LEU A 95 -1.98 19.23 3.45
C LEU A 95 -2.71 19.29 4.80
N ARG A 96 -3.46 20.36 5.13
CA ARG A 96 -4.00 20.57 6.48
C ARG A 96 -5.52 20.47 6.64
N LYS A 97 -6.29 20.23 5.57
CA LYS A 97 -7.75 20.23 5.66
C LYS A 97 -8.36 18.87 5.29
N ARG A 98 -8.56 18.06 6.35
CA ARG A 98 -9.64 17.08 6.59
C ARG A 98 -9.95 16.04 5.51
N ARG A 99 -9.95 14.76 5.94
CA ARG A 99 -10.86 13.67 5.53
C ARG A 99 -11.40 13.80 4.10
N SER A 100 -10.76 13.13 3.15
CA SER A 100 -11.38 12.94 1.85
C SER A 100 -11.32 11.46 1.51
N ALA A 101 -12.47 10.80 1.74
CA ALA A 101 -12.82 9.52 1.14
C ALA A 101 -13.01 9.63 -0.40
N ASP A 102 -12.56 10.74 -1.00
CA ASP A 102 -12.79 11.17 -2.39
C ASP A 102 -11.47 11.31 -3.16
N ARG A 103 -10.38 10.73 -2.64
CA ARG A 103 -9.08 10.68 -3.33
C ARG A 103 -8.82 9.27 -3.88
N PRO A 104 -9.40 8.91 -5.02
CA PRO A 104 -9.24 7.57 -5.62
C PRO A 104 -7.77 7.18 -5.78
N VAL A 105 -6.93 8.13 -6.21
CA VAL A 105 -5.47 7.94 -6.36
C VAL A 105 -4.79 7.63 -5.02
N TYR A 106 -5.10 8.39 -3.97
CA TYR A 106 -4.52 8.16 -2.65
C TYR A 106 -4.96 6.82 -2.07
N THR A 107 -6.25 6.48 -2.18
CA THR A 107 -6.78 5.19 -1.73
C THR A 107 -6.12 4.02 -2.47
N ALA A 108 -5.94 4.13 -3.80
CA ALA A 108 -5.23 3.14 -4.59
C ALA A 108 -3.78 2.98 -4.11
N VAL A 109 -3.05 4.08 -3.93
CA VAL A 109 -1.67 4.05 -3.42
C VAL A 109 -1.60 3.40 -2.04
N VAL A 110 -2.48 3.77 -1.10
CA VAL A 110 -2.52 3.21 0.26
C VAL A 110 -2.79 1.71 0.22
N ARG A 111 -3.73 1.28 -0.63
CA ARG A 111 -4.09 -0.13 -0.79
C ARG A 111 -2.90 -0.96 -1.27
N GLU A 112 -2.24 -0.49 -2.32
CA GLU A 112 -1.07 -1.18 -2.86
C GLU A 112 0.14 -1.08 -1.92
N TYR A 113 0.23 0.00 -1.13
CA TYR A 113 1.25 0.11 -0.09
C TYR A 113 1.04 -0.91 1.03
N GLY A 114 -0.21 -1.17 1.43
CA GLY A 114 -0.54 -2.26 2.37
C GLY A 114 -0.08 -3.62 1.86
N ALA A 115 -0.25 -3.88 0.55
CA ALA A 115 0.26 -5.10 -0.07
C ALA A 115 1.79 -5.16 -0.09
N ALA A 116 2.46 -4.04 -0.36
CA ALA A 116 3.92 -3.91 -0.29
C ALA A 116 4.45 -4.15 1.13
N LEU A 117 3.74 -3.66 2.15
CA LEU A 117 4.06 -3.85 3.56
C LEU A 117 3.97 -5.33 3.98
N ASP A 118 2.93 -6.04 3.51
CA ASP A 118 2.75 -7.48 3.71
C ASP A 118 3.87 -8.29 3.05
N ALA A 119 4.26 -7.90 1.83
CA ALA A 119 5.39 -8.49 1.11
C ALA A 119 6.74 -8.24 1.81
N ALA A 120 6.97 -7.03 2.34
CA ALA A 120 8.16 -6.69 3.12
C ALA A 120 8.28 -7.56 4.37
N GLY A 121 7.16 -7.83 5.04
CA GLY A 121 7.08 -8.75 6.18
C GLY A 121 7.18 -10.24 5.82
N SER A 122 7.49 -10.58 4.56
CA SER A 122 7.48 -11.94 4.02
C SER A 122 6.15 -12.68 4.26
N PHE A 123 5.04 -11.95 4.23
CA PHE A 123 3.68 -12.45 4.42
C PHE A 123 3.41 -13.07 5.80
N ARG A 124 4.28 -12.84 6.79
CA ARG A 124 4.11 -13.34 8.18
C ARG A 124 2.84 -12.81 8.83
N ALA A 125 2.41 -11.60 8.47
CA ALA A 125 1.17 -10.99 8.96
C ALA A 125 -0.07 -11.84 8.64
N ARG A 126 -0.09 -12.58 7.52
CA ARG A 126 -1.26 -13.37 7.09
C ARG A 126 -1.61 -14.48 8.07
N GLN A 127 -0.60 -15.15 8.64
CA GLN A 127 -0.81 -16.25 9.57
C GLN A 127 -1.43 -15.75 10.89
N GLU A 128 -0.93 -14.64 11.42
CA GLU A 128 -1.50 -14.03 12.63
C GLU A 128 -2.88 -13.41 12.38
N ALA A 129 -3.08 -12.75 11.25
CA ALA A 129 -4.39 -12.25 10.83
C ALA A 129 -5.42 -13.37 10.73
N GLN A 130 -5.05 -14.49 10.10
CA GLN A 130 -5.94 -15.64 9.96
C GLN A 130 -6.33 -16.23 11.33
N ARG A 131 -5.38 -16.37 12.26
CA ARG A 131 -5.67 -16.83 13.64
C ARG A 131 -6.63 -15.90 14.35
N LEU A 132 -6.41 -14.59 14.25
CA LEU A 132 -7.29 -13.58 14.86
C LEU A 132 -8.70 -13.66 14.26
N LEU A 133 -8.82 -13.69 12.93
CA LEU A 133 -10.10 -13.72 12.24
C LEU A 133 -10.89 -15.02 12.47
N ILE A 134 -10.20 -16.17 12.52
CA ILE A 134 -10.84 -17.45 12.91
C ILE A 134 -11.38 -17.35 14.33
N THR A 135 -10.58 -16.86 15.28
CA THR A 135 -10.99 -16.70 16.68
C THR A 135 -12.24 -15.83 16.80
N GLU A 136 -12.29 -14.71 16.09
CA GLU A 136 -13.46 -13.81 16.10
C GLU A 136 -14.67 -14.40 15.38
N SER A 137 -14.47 -15.18 14.32
CA SER A 137 -15.56 -15.89 13.64
C SER A 137 -16.21 -16.94 14.53
N LEU A 138 -15.40 -17.67 15.31
CA LEU A 138 -15.86 -18.68 16.25
C LEU A 138 -16.56 -18.05 17.47
N ARG A 139 -16.19 -16.81 17.83
CA ARG A 139 -16.88 -16.02 18.86
C ARG A 139 -18.30 -15.61 18.43
N GLY A 140 -18.67 -15.80 17.17
CA GLY A 140 -20.01 -15.51 16.65
C GLY A 140 -20.24 -14.02 16.38
N SER A 141 -19.18 -13.25 16.11
CA SER A 141 -19.32 -11.86 15.69
C SER A 141 -20.10 -11.80 14.37
N LYS A 142 -21.26 -11.14 14.37
CA LYS A 142 -22.07 -10.92 13.15
C LYS A 142 -21.47 -9.85 12.23
N ASP A 143 -20.52 -9.06 12.73
CA ASP A 143 -19.81 -8.01 12.01
C ASP A 143 -18.39 -8.45 11.65
N LEU A 144 -18.26 -9.56 10.92
CA LEU A 144 -16.99 -9.90 10.27
C LEU A 144 -16.76 -8.94 9.10
N ALA A 145 -16.33 -7.71 9.41
CA ALA A 145 -15.90 -6.72 8.42
C ALA A 145 -14.79 -7.27 7.50
N PHE A 146 -14.10 -8.34 7.94
CA PHE A 146 -13.01 -9.00 7.24
C PHE A 146 -13.22 -10.52 7.19
N SER A 147 -12.93 -11.12 6.04
CA SER A 147 -13.09 -12.56 5.84
C SER A 147 -11.85 -13.34 6.28
N PRO A 148 -11.99 -14.38 7.14
CA PRO A 148 -10.86 -15.25 7.53
C PRO A 148 -10.30 -16.07 6.36
N LEU A 149 -11.07 -16.23 5.27
CA LEU A 149 -10.66 -17.00 4.09
C LEU A 149 -9.71 -16.22 3.17
N ASN A 150 -9.60 -14.91 3.37
CA ASN A 150 -8.70 -14.06 2.60
C ASN A 150 -7.93 -13.08 3.52
N PRO A 151 -6.96 -13.59 4.30
CA PRO A 151 -6.20 -12.76 5.24
C PRO A 151 -5.37 -11.68 4.52
N ALA A 152 -4.96 -11.91 3.27
CA ALA A 152 -4.24 -10.92 2.47
C ALA A 152 -5.11 -9.69 2.20
N LEU A 153 -6.34 -9.90 1.71
CA LEU A 153 -7.28 -8.80 1.47
C LEU A 153 -7.70 -8.13 2.78
N ALA A 154 -7.93 -8.90 3.84
CA ALA A 154 -8.29 -8.37 5.15
C ALA A 154 -7.23 -7.41 5.71
N LEU A 155 -5.95 -7.76 5.60
CA LEU A 155 -4.83 -6.91 6.04
C LEU A 155 -4.77 -5.61 5.24
N VAL A 156 -4.92 -5.69 3.92
CA VAL A 156 -4.87 -4.53 3.02
C VAL A 156 -6.07 -3.60 3.25
N ASP A 157 -7.27 -4.13 3.39
CA ASP A 157 -8.48 -3.34 3.62
C ASP A 157 -8.45 -2.70 5.01
N ALA A 158 -7.98 -3.42 6.03
CA ALA A 158 -7.80 -2.88 7.37
C ALA A 158 -6.76 -1.75 7.42
N PHE A 159 -5.60 -1.94 6.77
CA PHE A 159 -4.58 -0.90 6.64
C PHE A 159 -5.14 0.34 5.93
N THR A 160 -5.88 0.13 4.85
CA THR A 160 -6.51 1.21 4.08
C THR A 160 -7.54 1.97 4.92
N ALA A 161 -8.39 1.25 5.67
CA ALA A 161 -9.36 1.86 6.58
C ALA A 161 -8.69 2.71 7.66
N VAL A 162 -7.62 2.22 8.30
CA VAL A 162 -6.87 2.96 9.33
C VAL A 162 -6.14 4.17 8.72
N ALA A 163 -5.53 4.04 7.55
CA ALA A 163 -4.85 5.15 6.89
C ALA A 163 -5.81 6.27 6.44
N LEU A 164 -7.05 5.92 6.06
CA LEU A 164 -8.08 6.88 5.62
C LEU A 164 -8.89 7.48 6.78
N HIS A 165 -9.16 6.70 7.82
CA HIS A 165 -10.11 7.05 8.88
C HIS A 165 -9.49 7.17 10.28
N GLY A 166 -8.24 6.74 10.46
CA GLY A 166 -7.55 6.71 11.75
C GLY A 166 -8.32 5.89 12.78
N GLU A 167 -8.49 6.45 13.98
CA GLU A 167 -9.24 5.87 15.11
C GLU A 167 -10.72 5.56 14.80
N HIS A 168 -11.26 6.05 13.67
CA HIS A 168 -12.63 5.77 13.26
C HIS A 168 -12.75 4.51 12.37
N ALA A 169 -11.64 3.83 12.06
CA ALA A 169 -11.64 2.58 11.28
C ALA A 169 -12.24 1.39 12.05
N GLY A 170 -12.31 1.50 13.38
CA GLY A 170 -12.84 0.47 14.26
C GLY A 170 -11.79 -0.53 14.73
N LYS A 171 -12.04 -1.12 15.90
CA LYS A 171 -11.13 -2.04 16.59
C LYS A 171 -10.60 -3.22 15.74
N PRO A 172 -11.39 -3.90 14.89
CA PRO A 172 -10.85 -5.02 14.11
C PRO A 172 -9.86 -4.55 13.03
N ALA A 173 -10.07 -3.36 12.45
CA ALA A 173 -9.15 -2.80 11.47
C ALA A 173 -7.83 -2.38 12.12
N GLU A 174 -7.89 -1.76 13.30
CA GLU A 174 -6.70 -1.40 14.09
C GLU A 174 -5.86 -2.64 14.44
N ALA A 175 -6.49 -3.71 14.92
CA ALA A 175 -5.77 -4.94 15.28
C ALA A 175 -5.05 -5.57 14.08
N LEU A 176 -5.69 -5.63 12.91
CA LEU A 176 -5.07 -6.16 11.68
C LEU A 176 -3.98 -5.23 11.14
N HIS A 177 -4.19 -3.91 11.20
CA HIS A 177 -3.18 -2.91 10.88
C HIS A 177 -1.92 -3.09 11.74
N ASP A 178 -2.08 -3.26 13.05
CA ASP A 178 -0.96 -3.41 13.97
C ASP A 178 -0.18 -4.70 13.73
N ILE A 179 -0.87 -5.79 13.41
CA ILE A 179 -0.22 -7.04 12.97
C ILE A 179 0.63 -6.78 11.72
N LEU A 180 0.09 -6.09 10.72
CA LEU A 180 0.80 -5.80 9.48
C LEU A 180 2.06 -4.96 9.70
N VAL A 181 1.92 -3.85 10.44
CA VAL A 181 3.03 -2.93 10.74
C VAL A 181 4.09 -3.58 11.63
N LYS A 182 3.68 -4.42 12.59
CA LYS A 182 4.62 -5.14 13.45
C LYS A 182 5.46 -6.13 12.65
N MET A 183 4.84 -6.88 11.75
CA MET A 183 5.51 -7.97 11.03
C MET A 183 6.34 -7.51 9.83
N SER A 184 6.08 -6.31 9.33
CA SER A 184 6.84 -5.69 8.24
C SER A 184 8.17 -5.09 8.69
N ARG A 185 8.31 -4.77 9.97
CA ARG A 185 9.60 -4.37 10.53
C ARG A 185 10.55 -5.58 10.50
N PRO A 186 11.81 -5.39 10.08
CA PRO A 186 12.81 -6.44 10.24
C PRO A 186 12.83 -6.79 11.73
N GLU A 187 12.75 -8.08 12.02
CA GLU A 187 12.99 -8.57 13.36
C GLU A 187 14.35 -7.99 13.76
N SER A 188 14.38 -7.12 14.76
CA SER A 188 15.64 -6.68 15.33
C SER A 188 16.23 -7.95 15.91
N THR A 189 17.04 -8.63 15.10
CA THR A 189 18.01 -9.60 15.57
C THR A 189 18.95 -8.81 16.47
N ASP A 190 18.55 -8.65 17.72
CA ASP A 190 19.49 -8.56 18.83
C ASP A 190 20.34 -9.83 18.73
N VAL A 191 21.46 -9.71 18.04
CA VAL A 191 22.57 -10.65 18.17
C VAL A 191 23.37 -10.12 19.35
N PRO A 192 23.31 -10.75 20.54
CA PRO A 192 24.27 -10.43 21.58
C PRO A 192 25.65 -10.95 21.13
N ALA A 193 26.62 -10.06 21.07
CA ALA A 193 28.04 -10.39 21.14
C ALA A 193 28.70 -9.48 22.16
#